data_AF-A0A7X9PAZ0-F1
#
_entry.id   AF-A0A7X9PAZ0-F1
#
_cell.length_a   1.000
_cell.length_b   1.000
_cell.length_c   1.000
_cell.angle_alpha   90.00
_cell.angle_beta   90.00
_cell.angle_gamma   90.00
#
_symmetry.space_group_name_H-M   'P 1'
#
loop_
_entity.id
_entity.type
_entity.pdbx_description
1 polymer ?
#
loop_
_entity_poly.entity_id
_entity_poly.type
_entity_poly.pdbx_seq_one_letter_code
_entity_poly.pdbx_strand_id
1 'polypeptide(L)'
;MNRRFHIVCALLSIFTAVGLNVPARADDAEKPTPLRVSLTRYWYGYQADPRKPAPPSIPAWRADGASRFAINPALGLGPWFSGVYAMWHRDNLIAIRRAGIDVALPVFQADSASRQGTAEQGLDAMAQALIEMKRDSQDYPLIGMFYDTTSLGTPDKPLDVSSDAGKTAFYDGIRRFFRRVPEEFRAVAATKNGSANIIALGTAKALKGIRPELRAWCDTQFQKDFGRCLIWIADIDWNTSA
;
A
#
# COMPACT_ATOMS: atom_id res chain seq x y z
N MET A 1 -22.63 -61.12 -43.65
CA MET A 1 -21.17 -60.85 -43.60
C MET A 1 -20.86 -60.31 -42.21
N ASN A 2 -20.65 -61.15 -41.19
CA ASN A 2 -19.39 -61.81 -40.83
C ASN A 2 -18.15 -60.91 -40.92
N ARG A 3 -17.73 -60.32 -39.79
CA ARG A 3 -16.46 -60.68 -39.13
C ARG A 3 -16.43 -60.19 -37.67
N ARG A 4 -16.14 -61.15 -36.80
CA ARG A 4 -15.87 -61.08 -35.36
C ARG A 4 -14.42 -60.65 -35.10
N PHE A 5 -14.15 -60.44 -33.80
CA PHE A 5 -12.89 -60.59 -33.04
C PHE A 5 -12.14 -59.28 -32.73
N HIS A 6 -11.68 -58.95 -31.50
CA HIS A 6 -11.30 -59.76 -30.33
C HIS A 6 -11.70 -59.11 -28.97
N ILE A 7 -11.84 -60.01 -27.99
CA ILE A 7 -12.08 -59.83 -26.54
C ILE A 7 -10.74 -59.68 -25.79
N VAL A 8 -10.69 -58.81 -24.77
CA VAL A 8 -9.95 -58.97 -23.49
C VAL A 8 -10.74 -58.12 -22.48
N CYS A 9 -11.55 -58.60 -21.53
CA CYS A 9 -11.45 -59.60 -20.46
C CYS A 9 -10.38 -59.29 -19.39
N ALA A 10 -10.79 -58.61 -18.32
CA ALA A 10 -10.31 -58.86 -16.96
C ALA A 10 -11.24 -58.21 -15.92
N LEU A 11 -12.11 -59.04 -15.33
CA LEU A 11 -12.66 -58.84 -13.99
C LEU A 11 -11.50 -58.90 -12.98
N LEU A 12 -11.48 -58.01 -11.98
CA LEU A 12 -10.90 -58.36 -10.69
C LEU A 12 -11.68 -57.68 -9.55
N SER A 13 -12.18 -58.53 -8.68
CA SER A 13 -12.94 -58.22 -7.47
C SER A 13 -12.03 -57.83 -6.29
N ILE A 14 -12.54 -56.91 -5.47
CA ILE A 14 -12.50 -56.83 -4.00
C ILE A 14 -11.12 -56.83 -3.30
N PHE A 15 -10.85 -55.76 -2.53
CA PHE A 15 -10.43 -55.88 -1.12
C PHE A 15 -10.93 -54.68 -0.32
N THR A 16 -11.95 -54.90 0.51
CA THR A 16 -12.32 -54.00 1.61
C THR A 16 -11.27 -54.17 2.69
N ALA A 17 -10.30 -53.26 2.78
CA ALA A 17 -9.42 -53.20 3.93
C ALA A 17 -10.11 -52.39 5.04
N VAL A 18 -10.75 -53.11 5.96
CA VAL A 18 -10.97 -52.62 7.32
C VAL A 18 -9.59 -52.50 7.96
N GLY A 19 -9.13 -51.26 8.14
CA GLY A 19 -7.82 -50.95 8.68
C GLY A 19 -7.85 -49.66 9.49
N LEU A 20 -8.09 -49.82 10.79
CA LEU A 20 -7.72 -48.93 11.90
C LEU A 20 -8.21 -47.47 11.82
N ASN A 21 -9.31 -47.23 12.52
CA ASN A 21 -9.67 -45.91 13.02
C ASN A 21 -8.60 -45.46 14.04
N VAL A 22 -7.54 -44.81 13.55
CA VAL A 22 -6.66 -44.00 14.40
C VAL A 22 -7.44 -42.72 14.69
N PRO A 23 -7.84 -42.43 15.95
CA PRO A 23 -8.41 -41.13 16.25
C PRO A 23 -7.33 -40.10 15.89
N ALA A 24 -7.61 -39.26 14.90
CA ALA A 24 -6.80 -38.09 14.65
C ALA A 24 -6.64 -37.37 15.99
N ARG A 25 -5.39 -37.25 16.44
CA ARG A 25 -5.05 -36.52 17.65
C ARG A 25 -5.64 -35.12 17.48
N ALA A 26 -6.44 -34.68 18.45
CA ALA A 26 -7.10 -33.37 18.44
C ALA A 26 -6.13 -32.16 18.40
N ASP A 27 -4.83 -32.40 18.23
CA ASP A 27 -3.76 -31.41 18.19
C ASP A 27 -3.30 -31.07 16.76
N ASP A 28 -3.75 -31.81 15.73
CA ASP A 28 -3.34 -31.58 14.34
C ASP A 28 -4.34 -30.74 13.55
N ALA A 29 -5.01 -29.78 14.20
CA ALA A 29 -5.62 -28.68 13.48
C ALA A 29 -4.49 -27.92 12.79
N GLU A 30 -4.29 -28.19 11.50
CA GLU A 30 -3.34 -27.52 10.63
C GLU A 30 -3.43 -26.01 10.91
N LYS A 31 -2.42 -25.47 11.59
CA LYS A 31 -2.37 -24.04 11.90
C LYS A 31 -2.59 -23.32 10.57
N PRO A 32 -3.61 -22.46 10.45
CA PRO A 32 -3.87 -21.79 9.19
C PRO A 32 -2.57 -21.11 8.75
N THR A 33 -2.03 -21.55 7.61
CA THR A 33 -0.82 -20.98 7.07
C THR A 33 -1.08 -19.49 6.93
N PRO A 34 -0.33 -18.62 7.63
CA PRO A 34 -0.64 -17.19 7.62
C PRO A 34 -0.55 -16.71 6.18
N LEU A 35 -1.63 -16.11 5.69
CA LEU A 35 -1.70 -15.53 4.36
C LEU A 35 -0.52 -14.56 4.22
N ARG A 36 0.40 -14.84 3.31
CA ARG A 36 1.53 -13.95 3.03
C ARG A 36 0.98 -12.76 2.26
N VAL A 37 1.00 -11.59 2.89
CA VAL A 37 0.61 -10.32 2.24
C VAL A 37 1.87 -9.70 1.64
N SER A 38 1.83 -9.41 0.34
CA SER A 38 2.89 -8.68 -0.35
C SER A 38 2.56 -7.18 -0.43
N LEU A 39 3.53 -6.33 -0.11
CA LEU A 39 3.38 -4.88 -0.10
C LEU A 39 4.43 -4.24 -1.00
N THR A 40 4.06 -3.18 -1.72
CA THR A 40 5.01 -2.39 -2.52
C THR A 40 4.85 -0.89 -2.27
N ARG A 41 5.96 -0.15 -2.33
CA ARG A 41 5.90 1.32 -2.37
C ARG A 41 5.39 1.76 -3.73
N TYR A 42 4.48 2.72 -3.73
CA TYR A 42 3.90 3.27 -4.94
C TYR A 42 4.19 4.77 -5.05
N TRP A 43 5.13 5.12 -5.92
CA TRP A 43 5.48 6.51 -6.18
C TRP A 43 4.50 7.09 -7.21
N TYR A 44 3.69 8.04 -6.78
CA TYR A 44 2.65 8.63 -7.62
C TYR A 44 2.78 10.14 -7.80
N GLY A 45 3.73 10.79 -7.14
CA GLY A 45 3.90 12.25 -7.17
C GLY A 45 4.40 12.85 -8.50
N TYR A 46 4.42 12.09 -9.59
CA TYR A 46 4.96 12.52 -10.88
C TYR A 46 4.02 13.50 -11.61
N GLN A 47 4.59 14.48 -12.32
CA GLN A 47 3.88 15.32 -13.28
C GLN A 47 4.78 15.58 -14.49
N ALA A 48 4.44 14.98 -15.63
CA ALA A 48 5.13 15.25 -16.90
C ALA A 48 4.35 16.18 -17.84
N ASP A 49 3.11 16.58 -17.51
CA ASP A 49 2.32 17.51 -18.32
C ASP A 49 2.70 18.98 -18.02
N PRO A 50 3.40 19.68 -18.93
CA PRO A 50 3.85 21.06 -18.70
C PRO A 50 2.69 22.07 -18.65
N ARG A 51 1.47 21.66 -19.03
CA ARG A 51 0.29 22.52 -19.01
C ARG A 51 -0.35 22.61 -17.63
N LYS A 52 0.07 21.77 -16.67
CA LYS A 52 -0.50 21.77 -15.32
C LYS A 52 0.19 22.84 -14.46
N PRO A 53 -0.59 23.69 -13.75
CA PRO A 53 -0.05 24.81 -13.00
C PRO A 53 0.59 24.40 -11.66
N ALA A 54 0.16 23.26 -11.09
CA ALA A 54 0.68 22.79 -9.82
C ALA A 54 2.07 22.14 -10.02
N PRO A 55 3.08 22.52 -9.23
CA PRO A 55 4.39 21.90 -9.33
C PRO A 55 4.29 20.41 -8.94
N PRO A 56 4.98 19.51 -9.67
CA PRO A 56 5.07 18.12 -9.26
C PRO A 56 5.67 18.00 -7.86
N SER A 57 5.17 17.05 -7.07
CA SER A 57 5.94 16.52 -5.94
C SER A 57 7.24 15.86 -6.42
N ILE A 58 7.21 15.22 -7.59
CA ILE A 58 8.37 14.58 -8.22
C ILE A 58 8.46 15.00 -9.69
N PRO A 59 9.39 15.89 -10.07
CA PRO A 59 9.52 16.32 -11.46
C PRO A 59 9.96 15.17 -12.36
N ALA A 60 9.34 15.04 -13.53
CA ALA A 60 9.75 14.08 -14.57
C ALA A 60 10.91 14.61 -15.42
N TRP A 61 11.04 15.94 -15.50
CA TRP A 61 12.00 16.65 -16.34
C TRP A 61 13.04 17.40 -15.49
N ARG A 62 14.27 17.49 -16.01
CA ARG A 62 15.32 18.36 -15.52
C ARG A 62 15.12 19.79 -16.07
N ALA A 63 15.84 20.76 -15.51
CA ALA A 63 15.77 22.15 -15.98
C ALA A 63 16.24 22.33 -17.43
N ASP A 64 17.10 21.44 -17.92
CA ASP A 64 17.60 21.37 -19.30
C ASP A 64 16.64 20.64 -20.27
N GLY A 65 15.48 20.18 -19.78
CA GLY A 65 14.49 19.43 -20.55
C GLY A 65 14.77 17.92 -20.68
N ALA A 66 15.90 17.42 -20.17
CA ALA A 66 16.18 16.00 -20.19
C ALA A 66 15.35 15.23 -19.14
N SER A 67 15.16 13.92 -19.38
CA SER A 67 14.51 13.04 -18.41
C SER A 67 15.29 12.97 -17.09
N ARG A 68 14.57 12.92 -15.97
CA ARG A 68 15.16 12.64 -14.64
C ARG A 68 15.38 11.15 -14.37
N PHE A 69 14.89 10.27 -15.24
CA PHE A 69 14.95 8.83 -15.03
C PHE A 69 16.19 8.24 -15.71
N ALA A 70 16.92 7.39 -14.98
CA ALA A 70 17.98 6.58 -15.57
C ALA A 70 17.42 5.55 -16.57
N ILE A 71 16.20 5.07 -16.30
CA ILE A 71 15.44 4.17 -17.17
C ILE A 71 14.08 4.81 -17.41
N ASN A 72 13.79 5.16 -18.66
CA ASN A 72 12.51 5.80 -18.99
C ASN A 72 11.35 4.79 -18.93
N PRO A 73 10.13 5.24 -18.57
CA PRO A 73 8.93 4.41 -18.64
C PRO A 73 8.73 3.86 -20.06
N ALA A 74 8.18 2.65 -20.16
CA ALA A 74 7.98 1.97 -21.45
C ALA A 74 7.10 2.75 -22.43
N LEU A 75 6.13 3.52 -21.91
CA LEU A 75 5.26 4.40 -22.69
C LEU A 75 5.83 5.81 -22.86
N GLY A 76 7.08 6.05 -22.46
CA GLY A 76 7.73 7.36 -22.49
C GLY A 76 7.20 8.36 -21.47
N LEU A 77 7.81 9.55 -21.48
CA LEU A 77 7.43 10.70 -20.65
C LEU A 77 6.62 11.68 -21.50
N GLY A 78 5.31 11.48 -21.51
CA GLY A 78 4.37 12.43 -22.10
C GLY A 78 3.36 12.93 -21.08
N PRO A 79 2.38 13.75 -21.50
CA PRO A 79 1.36 14.27 -20.59
C PRO A 79 0.62 13.18 -19.79
N TRP A 80 0.47 11.98 -20.34
CA TRP A 80 -0.14 10.83 -19.65
C TRP A 80 0.66 10.35 -18.43
N PHE A 81 1.97 10.61 -18.35
CA PHE A 81 2.83 10.22 -17.23
C PHE A 81 2.65 11.21 -16.08
N SER A 82 1.51 11.11 -15.40
CA SER A 82 1.16 12.05 -14.35
C SER A 82 0.25 11.44 -13.31
N GLY A 83 0.64 11.61 -12.05
CA GLY A 83 -0.12 11.19 -10.89
C GLY A 83 -1.44 11.90 -10.71
N VAL A 84 -1.72 12.99 -11.42
CA VAL A 84 -3.03 13.66 -11.33
C VAL A 84 -4.08 13.07 -12.29
N TYR A 85 -3.71 12.06 -13.07
CA TYR A 85 -4.64 11.37 -13.98
C TYR A 85 -5.03 10.00 -13.45
N ALA A 86 -6.34 9.78 -13.28
CA ALA A 86 -6.89 8.50 -12.80
C ALA A 86 -6.52 7.32 -13.72
N MET A 87 -6.51 7.52 -15.05
CA MET A 87 -6.09 6.48 -16.00
C MET A 87 -4.65 6.01 -15.75
N TRP A 88 -3.74 6.93 -15.43
CA TRP A 88 -2.36 6.57 -15.10
C TRP A 88 -2.29 5.70 -13.84
N HIS A 89 -3.07 6.03 -12.80
CA HIS A 89 -3.19 5.19 -11.61
C HIS A 89 -3.76 3.81 -11.95
N ARG A 90 -4.84 3.76 -12.72
CA ARG A 90 -5.50 2.51 -13.14
C ARG A 90 -4.50 1.55 -13.78
N ASP A 91 -3.71 2.02 -14.75
CA ASP A 91 -2.73 1.19 -15.45
C ASP A 91 -1.64 0.65 -14.49
N ASN A 92 -1.15 1.50 -13.58
CA ASN A 92 -0.16 1.10 -12.58
C ASN A 92 -0.73 0.11 -11.55
N LEU A 93 -1.94 0.34 -11.05
CA LEU A 93 -2.60 -0.54 -10.06
C LEU A 93 -2.91 -1.91 -10.67
N ILE A 94 -3.32 -1.97 -11.93
CA ILE A 94 -3.45 -3.23 -12.69
C ILE A 94 -2.10 -3.95 -12.79
N ALA A 95 -1.02 -3.23 -13.09
CA ALA A 95 0.31 -3.83 -13.16
C ALA A 95 0.78 -4.38 -11.80
N ILE A 96 0.52 -3.66 -10.70
CA ILE A 96 0.80 -4.11 -9.33
C ILE A 96 0.06 -5.42 -9.03
N ARG A 97 -1.24 -5.51 -9.39
CA ARG A 97 -2.01 -6.75 -9.20
C ARG A 97 -1.55 -7.90 -10.07
N ARG A 98 -1.23 -7.64 -11.34
CA ARG A 98 -0.66 -8.66 -12.25
C ARG A 98 0.68 -9.21 -11.75
N ALA A 99 1.43 -8.42 -10.99
CA ALA A 99 2.66 -8.87 -10.32
C ALA A 99 2.41 -9.68 -9.03
N GLY A 100 1.15 -9.89 -8.64
CA GLY A 100 0.77 -10.63 -7.43
C GLY A 100 0.98 -9.85 -6.13
N ILE A 101 1.00 -8.52 -6.18
CA ILE A 101 1.17 -7.66 -4.99
C ILE A 101 -0.21 -7.26 -4.45
N ASP A 102 -0.43 -7.48 -3.16
CA ASP A 102 -1.76 -7.32 -2.53
C ASP A 102 -2.02 -5.89 -2.04
N VAL A 103 -0.97 -5.21 -1.59
CA VAL A 103 -1.07 -3.86 -1.01
C VAL A 103 -0.12 -2.90 -1.71
N ALA A 104 -0.66 -1.80 -2.23
CA ALA A 104 0.11 -0.64 -2.64
C ALA A 104 0.23 0.33 -1.46
N LEU A 105 1.43 0.89 -1.29
CA LEU A 105 1.74 1.90 -0.27
C LEU A 105 2.12 3.21 -0.99
N PRO A 106 1.15 4.07 -1.35
CA PRO A 106 1.43 5.34 -1.98
C PRO A 106 2.33 6.18 -1.08
N VAL A 107 3.41 6.69 -1.66
CA VAL A 107 4.40 7.51 -0.95
C VAL A 107 3.83 8.91 -0.75
N PHE A 108 3.38 9.19 0.47
CA PHE A 108 2.71 10.43 0.83
C PHE A 108 3.67 11.41 1.51
N GLN A 109 3.76 12.61 0.95
CA GLN A 109 4.49 13.74 1.48
C GLN A 109 3.51 14.74 2.10
N ALA A 110 3.72 15.10 3.36
CA ALA A 110 2.76 15.88 4.15
C ALA A 110 3.15 17.34 4.34
N ASP A 111 4.24 17.80 3.73
CA ASP A 111 4.71 19.17 3.86
C ASP A 111 3.81 20.18 3.15
N SER A 112 4.03 21.46 3.45
CA SER A 112 3.23 22.55 2.88
C SER A 112 3.40 22.64 1.36
N ALA A 113 4.60 22.38 0.84
CA ALA A 113 4.86 22.42 -0.59
C ALA A 113 4.14 21.29 -1.34
N SER A 114 4.20 20.05 -0.86
CA SER A 114 3.48 18.94 -1.49
C SER A 114 1.97 19.07 -1.36
N ARG A 115 1.49 19.70 -0.28
CA ARG A 115 0.07 20.06 -0.13
C ARG A 115 -0.39 21.07 -1.19
N GLN A 116 0.45 22.04 -1.53
CA GLN A 116 0.18 23.01 -2.59
C GLN A 116 0.44 22.43 -3.99
N GLY A 117 1.22 21.35 -4.08
CA GLY A 117 1.52 20.59 -5.28
C GLY A 117 0.52 19.45 -5.53
N THR A 118 1.03 18.34 -6.05
CA THR A 118 0.21 17.24 -6.60
C THR A 118 -0.01 16.07 -5.64
N ALA A 119 0.49 16.09 -4.40
CA ALA A 119 0.41 14.93 -3.51
C ALA A 119 -1.02 14.58 -3.11
N GLU A 120 -1.85 15.58 -2.80
CA GLU A 120 -3.26 15.36 -2.46
C GLU A 120 -4.11 15.08 -3.71
N GLN A 121 -3.91 15.86 -4.78
CA GLN A 121 -4.60 15.65 -6.06
C GLN A 121 -4.31 14.27 -6.65
N GLY A 122 -3.09 13.76 -6.47
CA GLY A 122 -2.72 12.44 -6.93
C GLY A 122 -3.39 11.33 -6.15
N LEU A 123 -3.65 11.50 -4.85
CA LEU A 123 -4.46 10.55 -4.08
C LEU A 123 -5.91 10.58 -4.52
N ASP A 124 -6.46 11.77 -4.79
CA ASP A 124 -7.85 11.90 -5.26
C ASP A 124 -8.00 11.20 -6.64
N ALA A 125 -7.03 11.36 -7.54
CA ALA A 125 -6.99 10.65 -8.83
C ALA A 125 -6.83 9.12 -8.66
N MET A 126 -6.02 8.67 -7.69
CA MET A 126 -5.88 7.25 -7.36
C MET A 126 -7.18 6.65 -6.83
N ALA A 127 -7.86 7.36 -5.92
CA ALA A 127 -9.13 6.95 -5.36
C ALA A 127 -10.20 6.84 -6.46
N GLN A 128 -10.23 7.79 -7.39
CA GLN A 128 -11.10 7.73 -8.57
C GLN A 128 -10.81 6.50 -9.43
N ALA A 129 -9.53 6.18 -9.67
CA ALA A 129 -9.14 4.98 -10.42
C ALA A 129 -9.63 3.69 -9.74
N LEU A 130 -9.52 3.59 -8.40
CA LEU A 130 -10.00 2.44 -7.64
C LEU A 130 -11.52 2.29 -7.70
N ILE A 131 -12.26 3.40 -7.65
CA ILE A 131 -13.73 3.41 -7.84
C ILE A 131 -14.10 2.88 -9.23
N GLU A 132 -13.41 3.33 -10.27
CA GLU A 132 -13.62 2.86 -11.65
C GLU A 132 -13.29 1.37 -11.79
N MET A 133 -12.16 0.92 -11.23
CA MET A 133 -11.77 -0.50 -11.25
C MET A 133 -12.81 -1.37 -10.54
N LYS A 134 -13.29 -0.96 -9.36
CA LYS A 134 -14.33 -1.68 -8.62
C LYS A 134 -15.64 -1.76 -9.42
N ARG A 135 -16.07 -0.64 -10.03
CA ARG A 135 -17.26 -0.60 -10.90
C ARG A 135 -17.11 -1.59 -12.06
N ASP A 136 -15.93 -1.64 -12.66
CA ASP A 136 -15.64 -2.49 -13.81
C ASP A 136 -15.33 -3.96 -13.41
N SER A 137 -15.48 -4.32 -12.13
CA SER A 137 -15.11 -5.65 -11.58
C SER A 137 -13.66 -6.06 -11.86
N GLN A 138 -12.77 -5.08 -11.97
CA GLN A 138 -11.34 -5.26 -12.17
C GLN A 138 -10.67 -5.49 -10.80
N ASP A 139 -9.78 -6.49 -10.71
CA ASP A 139 -8.97 -6.70 -9.50
C ASP A 139 -8.05 -5.51 -9.24
N TYR A 140 -7.92 -5.09 -7.97
CA TYR A 140 -7.16 -3.91 -7.52
C TYR A 140 -6.40 -4.20 -6.21
N PRO A 141 -5.25 -3.54 -5.95
CA PRO A 141 -4.55 -3.72 -4.69
C PRO A 141 -5.25 -2.90 -3.60
N LEU A 142 -5.18 -3.37 -2.36
CA LEU A 142 -5.58 -2.57 -1.21
C LEU A 142 -4.52 -1.48 -0.94
N ILE A 143 -4.92 -0.43 -0.24
CA ILE A 143 -4.11 0.77 -0.04
C ILE A 143 -3.71 0.91 1.42
N GLY A 144 -2.42 0.74 1.71
CA GLY A 144 -1.81 1.23 2.94
C GLY A 144 -1.12 2.57 2.70
N MET A 145 -0.53 3.17 3.72
CA MET A 145 0.23 4.40 3.57
C MET A 145 1.73 4.11 3.60
N PHE A 146 2.52 4.70 2.70
CA PHE A 146 3.93 4.93 2.98
C PHE A 146 4.10 6.42 3.33
N TYR A 147 4.41 6.72 4.57
CA TYR A 147 4.59 8.09 5.05
C TYR A 147 6.04 8.52 4.84
N ASP A 148 6.27 9.39 3.85
CA ASP A 148 7.58 10.02 3.65
C ASP A 148 7.81 11.12 4.68
N THR A 149 8.35 10.70 5.82
CA THR A 149 8.69 11.57 6.95
C THR A 149 9.77 12.60 6.62
N THR A 150 10.55 12.40 5.55
CA THR A 150 11.54 13.40 5.10
C THR A 150 10.88 14.68 4.57
N SER A 151 9.59 14.63 4.24
CA SER A 151 8.84 15.85 3.90
C SER A 151 8.62 16.76 5.12
N LEU A 152 8.55 16.21 6.34
CA LEU A 152 8.15 16.98 7.53
C LEU A 152 9.24 17.93 8.06
N GLY A 153 10.48 17.75 7.66
CA GLY A 153 11.62 18.53 8.11
C GLY A 153 12.90 18.07 7.43
N THR A 154 14.00 18.76 7.70
CA THR A 154 15.33 18.36 7.22
C THR A 154 16.18 17.89 8.40
N PRO A 155 17.28 17.15 8.18
CA PRO A 155 18.22 16.82 9.26
C PRO A 155 18.73 18.05 10.02
N ASP A 156 18.90 19.19 9.33
CA ASP A 156 19.34 20.46 9.93
C ASP A 156 18.20 21.22 10.66
N LYS A 157 16.96 20.96 10.26
CA LYS A 157 15.76 21.57 10.86
C LYS A 157 14.67 20.50 11.04
N PRO A 158 14.85 19.56 11.96
CA PRO A 158 13.93 18.46 12.15
C PRO A 158 12.65 18.94 12.83
N LEU A 159 11.53 18.28 12.52
CA LEU A 159 10.26 18.52 13.20
C LEU A 159 10.31 17.96 14.63
N ASP A 160 9.98 18.79 15.62
CA ASP A 160 9.92 18.37 17.02
C ASP A 160 8.58 17.69 17.34
N VAL A 161 8.53 16.37 17.20
CA VAL A 161 7.34 15.55 17.49
C VAL A 161 7.11 15.30 18.99
N SER A 162 7.96 15.88 19.84
CA SER A 162 7.79 15.87 21.29
C SER A 162 6.81 16.97 21.75
N SER A 163 6.73 18.06 20.96
CA SER A 163 5.80 19.17 21.12
C SER A 163 4.40 18.84 20.61
N ASP A 164 3.36 19.48 21.16
CA ASP A 164 1.98 19.24 20.71
C ASP A 164 1.73 19.72 19.27
N ALA A 165 2.39 20.81 18.87
CA ALA A 165 2.35 21.27 17.49
C ALA A 165 2.97 20.25 16.52
N GLY A 166 4.11 19.66 16.86
CA GLY A 166 4.76 18.66 16.02
C GLY A 166 4.02 17.33 15.97
N LYS A 167 3.48 16.83 17.09
CA LYS A 167 2.57 15.66 17.09
C LYS A 167 1.38 15.89 16.18
N THR A 168 0.76 17.07 16.29
CA THR A 168 -0.40 17.45 15.47
C THR A 168 -0.03 17.51 14.00
N ALA A 169 1.10 18.12 13.64
CA ALA A 169 1.57 18.18 12.25
C ALA A 169 1.87 16.79 11.67
N PHE A 170 2.49 15.91 12.46
CA PHE A 170 2.77 14.52 12.06
C PHE A 170 1.46 13.74 11.81
N TYR A 171 0.52 13.79 12.76
CA TYR A 171 -0.75 13.07 12.61
C TYR A 171 -1.65 13.67 11.53
N ASP A 172 -1.61 14.99 11.29
CA ASP A 172 -2.37 15.62 10.23
C ASP A 172 -2.03 15.04 8.85
N GLY A 173 -0.77 14.65 8.59
CA GLY A 173 -0.41 13.93 7.37
C GLY A 173 -1.12 12.57 7.25
N ILE A 174 -1.12 11.77 8.33
CA ILE A 174 -1.84 10.49 8.39
C ILE A 174 -3.33 10.71 8.15
N ARG A 175 -3.93 11.67 8.87
CA ARG A 175 -5.35 12.00 8.77
C ARG A 175 -5.73 12.41 7.35
N ARG A 176 -4.96 13.29 6.72
CA ARG A 176 -5.21 13.77 5.35
C ARG A 176 -5.13 12.68 4.31
N PHE A 177 -4.20 11.72 4.48
CA PHE A 177 -4.12 10.55 3.62
C PHE A 177 -5.38 9.69 3.73
N PHE A 178 -5.73 9.26 4.95
CA PHE A 178 -6.84 8.33 5.14
C PHE A 178 -8.22 8.96 4.88
N ARG A 179 -8.38 10.29 5.02
CA ARG A 179 -9.62 10.96 4.60
C ARG A 179 -9.87 10.90 3.08
N ARG A 180 -8.81 10.76 2.28
CA ARG A 180 -8.91 10.72 0.80
C ARG A 180 -9.05 9.32 0.25
N VAL A 181 -8.50 8.33 0.93
CA VAL A 181 -8.66 6.92 0.54
C VAL A 181 -9.97 6.39 1.12
N PRO A 182 -10.97 6.04 0.29
CA PRO A 182 -12.23 5.47 0.79
C PRO A 182 -11.99 4.18 1.58
N GLU A 183 -12.83 3.95 2.59
CA GLU A 183 -12.62 2.89 3.58
C GLU A 183 -12.49 1.50 2.96
N GLU A 184 -13.32 1.20 1.95
CA GLU A 184 -13.34 -0.09 1.25
C GLU A 184 -12.06 -0.43 0.50
N PHE A 185 -11.22 0.56 0.20
CA PHE A 185 -9.95 0.36 -0.51
C PHE A 185 -8.76 0.32 0.44
N ARG A 186 -8.95 0.59 1.72
CA ARG A 186 -7.84 0.61 2.68
C ARG A 186 -7.40 -0.81 3.00
N ALA A 187 -6.09 -1.02 3.04
CA ALA A 187 -5.51 -2.24 3.56
C ALA A 187 -5.79 -2.33 5.06
N VAL A 188 -6.37 -3.46 5.46
CA VAL A 188 -6.75 -3.76 6.83
C VAL A 188 -6.18 -5.11 7.21
N ALA A 189 -5.47 -5.16 8.33
CA ALA A 189 -4.98 -6.40 8.90
C ALA A 189 -5.71 -6.72 10.21
N ALA A 190 -5.97 -8.00 10.42
CA ALA A 190 -6.52 -8.51 11.66
C ALA A 190 -5.47 -8.44 12.77
N THR A 191 -5.88 -7.98 13.94
CA THR A 191 -5.07 -7.90 15.15
C THR A 191 -5.82 -8.53 16.32
N LYS A 192 -5.12 -8.80 17.42
CA LYS A 192 -5.75 -9.31 18.65
C LYS A 192 -6.88 -8.40 19.18
N ASN A 193 -6.82 -7.10 18.85
CA ASN A 193 -7.72 -6.08 19.38
C ASN A 193 -8.69 -5.53 18.31
N GLY A 194 -8.88 -6.26 17.20
CA GLY A 194 -9.75 -5.85 16.09
C GLY A 194 -8.97 -5.62 14.80
N SER A 195 -9.38 -4.65 13.99
CA SER A 195 -8.81 -4.37 12.68
C SER A 195 -7.92 -3.12 12.68
N ALA A 196 -6.79 -3.17 11.98
CA ALA A 196 -5.87 -2.04 11.90
C ALA A 196 -5.50 -1.69 10.45
N ASN A 197 -5.39 -0.39 10.17
CA ASN A 197 -4.88 0.11 8.89
C ASN A 197 -3.35 0.10 8.87
N ILE A 198 -2.77 -0.10 7.68
CA ILE A 198 -1.32 -0.24 7.53
C ILE A 198 -0.69 1.10 7.23
N ILE A 199 0.33 1.48 8.00
CA ILE A 199 1.24 2.58 7.72
C ILE A 199 2.69 2.09 7.78
N ALA A 200 3.44 2.38 6.74
CA ALA A 200 4.88 2.23 6.68
C ALA A 200 5.53 3.62 6.78
N LEU A 201 6.57 3.76 7.59
CA LEU A 201 7.28 5.01 7.84
C LEU A 201 8.61 5.04 7.08
N GLY A 202 8.91 6.19 6.47
CA GLY A 202 10.26 6.53 6.02
C GLY A 202 11.22 6.75 7.18
N THR A 203 12.42 7.25 6.91
CA THR A 203 13.47 7.49 7.93
C THR A 203 13.04 8.46 9.04
N ALA A 204 13.45 8.21 10.27
CA ALA A 204 13.22 9.07 11.42
C ALA A 204 14.06 10.38 11.41
N LYS A 205 15.07 10.49 10.53
CA LYS A 205 16.09 11.57 10.55
C LYS A 205 15.55 13.00 10.40
N ALA A 206 14.35 13.16 9.84
CA ALA A 206 13.69 14.47 9.71
C ALA A 206 12.91 14.88 10.96
N LEU A 207 12.90 14.05 11.99
CA LEU A 207 12.17 14.24 13.24
C LEU A 207 13.15 14.27 14.41
N LYS A 208 12.76 14.95 15.48
CA LYS A 208 13.46 14.91 16.77
C LYS A 208 12.47 14.73 17.92
N GLY A 209 12.97 14.18 19.03
CA GLY A 209 12.15 13.94 20.22
C GLY A 209 11.06 12.89 20.00
N ILE A 210 11.37 11.86 19.19
CA ILE A 210 10.51 10.69 19.03
C ILE A 210 10.48 9.98 20.38
N ARG A 211 9.28 9.71 20.88
CA ARG A 211 9.07 8.94 22.11
C ARG A 211 7.89 7.99 21.93
N PRO A 212 7.77 6.91 22.73
CA PRO A 212 6.68 5.95 22.60
C PRO A 212 5.27 6.58 22.66
N GLU A 213 5.11 7.72 23.36
CA GLU A 213 3.84 8.42 23.48
C GLU A 213 3.35 9.01 22.16
N LEU A 214 4.25 9.30 21.20
CA LEU A 214 3.85 9.76 19.87
C LEU A 214 2.94 8.74 19.19
N ARG A 215 3.35 7.46 19.22
CA ARG A 215 2.59 6.37 18.62
C ARG A 215 1.25 6.19 19.33
N ALA A 216 1.26 6.10 20.66
CA ALA A 216 0.04 5.95 21.45
C ALA A 216 -0.96 7.11 21.23
N TRP A 217 -0.43 8.33 21.11
CA TRP A 217 -1.24 9.50 20.79
C TRP A 217 -1.82 9.43 19.37
N CYS A 218 -1.02 9.08 18.35
CA CYS A 218 -1.50 8.90 16.99
C CYS A 218 -2.56 7.80 16.89
N ASP A 219 -2.36 6.65 17.55
CA ASP A 219 -3.34 5.56 17.60
C ASP A 219 -4.66 6.04 18.22
N THR A 220 -4.59 6.84 19.30
CA THR A 220 -5.77 7.43 19.95
C THR A 220 -6.52 8.39 19.03
N GLN A 221 -5.81 9.26 18.29
CA GLN A 221 -6.45 10.17 17.35
C GLN A 221 -7.04 9.42 16.15
N PHE A 222 -6.31 8.42 15.62
CA PHE A 222 -6.76 7.62 14.49
C PHE A 222 -8.02 6.82 14.83
N GLN A 223 -8.09 6.25 16.03
CA GLN A 223 -9.27 5.56 16.53
C GLN A 223 -10.47 6.51 16.65
N LYS A 224 -10.26 7.77 17.05
CA LYS A 224 -11.34 8.78 17.12
C LYS A 224 -11.84 9.20 15.74
N ASP A 225 -10.92 9.41 14.78
CA ASP A 225 -11.26 9.88 13.43
C ASP A 225 -11.83 8.76 12.54
N PHE A 226 -11.37 7.51 12.71
CA PHE A 226 -11.64 6.41 11.76
C PHE A 226 -12.11 5.10 12.41
N GLY A 227 -12.23 5.03 13.73
CA GLY A 227 -12.74 3.84 14.42
C GLY A 227 -11.83 2.61 14.36
N ARG A 228 -10.55 2.76 13.97
CA ARG A 228 -9.57 1.67 13.82
C ARG A 228 -8.23 2.03 14.46
N CYS A 229 -7.39 1.02 14.65
CA CYS A 229 -5.99 1.18 15.06
C CYS A 229 -5.05 1.26 13.84
N LEU A 230 -3.77 1.56 14.09
CA LEU A 230 -2.72 1.50 13.08
C LEU A 230 -1.73 0.35 13.34
N ILE A 231 -1.31 -0.32 12.28
CA ILE A 231 -0.10 -1.14 12.26
C ILE A 231 1.02 -0.30 11.69
N TRP A 232 2.09 -0.21 12.48
CA TRP A 232 3.26 0.61 12.18
C TRP A 232 4.39 -0.29 11.68
N ILE A 233 4.83 -0.05 10.46
CA ILE A 233 6.03 -0.65 9.87
C ILE A 233 7.05 0.48 9.78
N ALA A 234 8.20 0.35 10.43
CA ALA A 234 9.18 1.43 10.48
C ALA A 234 10.59 0.91 10.16
N ASP A 235 11.44 1.80 9.67
CA ASP A 235 12.86 1.52 9.51
C ASP A 235 13.55 1.46 10.88
N ILE A 236 14.73 0.84 10.95
CA ILE A 236 15.46 0.57 12.19
C ILE A 236 15.85 1.85 12.94
N ASP A 237 15.99 2.97 12.23
CA ASP A 237 16.38 4.25 12.80
C ASP A 237 15.34 4.86 13.74
N TRP A 238 14.08 4.40 13.67
CA TRP A 238 13.03 4.74 14.63
C TRP A 238 13.27 4.18 16.03
N ASN A 239 14.00 3.06 16.15
CA ASN A 239 14.35 2.50 17.44
C ASN A 239 15.54 3.23 18.09
N THR A 240 16.40 3.84 17.29
CA THR A 240 17.60 4.54 17.76
C THR A 240 17.37 6.04 18.00
N SER A 241 16.24 6.57 17.54
CA SER A 241 15.87 7.99 17.69
C SER A 241 15.02 8.26 18.94
N ALA A 242 14.83 7.23 19.79
CA ALA A 242 14.08 7.25 21.04
C ALA A 242 14.96 7.55 22.25
#